data_AF-A0A2A2VKW4-F1
#
_entry.id   AF-A0A2A2VKW4-F1
#
_cell.length_a   1.000
_cell.length_b   1.000
_cell.length_c   1.000
_cell.angle_alpha   90.00
_cell.angle_beta   90.00
_cell.angle_gamma   90.00
#
_symmetry.space_group_name_H-M   'P 1'
#
loop_
_entity.id
_entity.type
_entity.pdbx_description
1 polymer ?
#
loop_
_entity_poly.entity_id
_entity_poly.type
_entity_poly.pdbx_seq_one_letter_code
_entity_poly.pdbx_strand_id
1 'polypeptide(L)'
;MAIISSYIYASFGRDNVAAARPAGAKAMANLKEPLDAATGQQIALLQRLRNSKDVGADLLQALDIAIGIMGADMGTLQRFDERADCLTIVASRGFSAEALTFFGVVRRDTNTTCAAALMRRMRVFVEDISTSYLFVGTREFDMLRSSGIAAVQSTPLISSNGHLWGVFTTHFREPQIESEFDHAQLDRLAVQVADSLEQREGLVPPALSRQAGPRGL
;
A
#
# COMPACT_ATOMS: atom_id res chain seq x y z
N MET A 1 -1.33 31.11 22.48
CA MET A 1 -1.59 30.39 23.75
C MET A 1 -3.11 30.30 23.92
N ALA A 2 -3.67 29.07 23.98
CA ALA A 2 -5.08 28.66 24.23
C ALA A 2 -6.16 29.19 23.23
N ILE A 3 -6.82 28.39 22.35
CA ILE A 3 -7.87 27.34 22.51
C ILE A 3 -9.10 27.91 23.28
N ILE A 4 -10.36 27.92 22.78
CA ILE A 4 -11.34 26.80 22.79
C ILE A 4 -12.66 27.19 22.05
N SER A 5 -13.15 26.26 21.20
CA SER A 5 -14.51 25.70 20.99
C SER A 5 -15.77 26.59 20.96
N SER A 6 -16.62 26.36 19.94
CA SER A 6 -18.05 25.97 20.08
C SER A 6 -18.74 25.84 18.71
N TYR A 7 -19.63 24.84 18.55
CA TYR A 7 -20.87 24.73 17.73
C TYR A 7 -21.10 23.23 17.41
N ILE A 8 -21.75 22.47 18.29
CA ILE A 8 -23.22 22.25 18.41
C ILE A 8 -23.81 21.56 17.17
N TYR A 9 -24.24 20.31 17.35
CA TYR A 9 -25.54 19.85 16.87
C TYR A 9 -26.17 18.91 17.91
N ALA A 10 -27.42 19.21 18.25
CA ALA A 10 -28.20 18.56 19.29
C ALA A 10 -29.19 17.53 18.70
N SER A 11 -29.25 16.38 19.37
CA SER A 11 -30.41 15.56 19.76
C SER A 11 -31.59 15.32 18.80
N PHE A 12 -31.88 14.04 18.54
CA PHE A 12 -33.26 13.54 18.41
C PHE A 12 -33.39 12.05 18.78
N GLY A 13 -34.41 11.73 19.59
CA GLY A 13 -35.20 10.50 19.49
C GLY A 13 -34.78 9.27 20.32
N ARG A 14 -35.63 8.93 21.32
CA ARG A 14 -35.59 7.74 22.18
C ARG A 14 -36.46 6.61 21.59
N ASP A 15 -36.21 5.39 22.06
CA ASP A 15 -37.08 4.19 22.06
C ASP A 15 -37.01 3.21 20.87
N ASN A 16 -36.26 2.11 21.03
CA ASN A 16 -36.87 0.76 21.03
C ASN A 16 -35.89 -0.31 21.54
N VAL A 17 -36.22 -0.94 22.66
CA VAL A 17 -35.58 -2.16 23.15
C VAL A 17 -36.24 -3.34 22.45
N ALA A 18 -35.53 -3.97 21.51
CA ALA A 18 -35.89 -5.28 20.98
C ALA A 18 -34.62 -6.13 20.87
N ALA A 19 -34.59 -7.19 21.68
CA ALA A 19 -33.53 -8.18 21.71
C ALA A 19 -33.38 -8.88 20.36
N ALA A 20 -32.17 -8.84 19.80
CA ALA A 20 -31.74 -9.75 18.75
C ALA A 20 -30.55 -10.58 19.28
N ARG A 21 -30.69 -11.90 19.16
CA ARG A 21 -29.80 -12.95 19.68
C ARG A 21 -28.38 -12.86 19.10
N PRO A 22 -27.34 -13.32 19.82
CA PRO A 22 -25.98 -13.39 19.29
C PRO A 22 -25.90 -14.52 18.24
N ALA A 23 -25.46 -14.18 17.03
CA ALA A 23 -25.16 -15.14 15.99
C ALA A 23 -23.64 -15.27 15.83
N GLY A 24 -23.12 -16.46 16.12
CA GLY A 24 -21.89 -16.97 15.50
C GLY A 24 -20.58 -16.71 16.23
N ALA A 25 -20.42 -17.28 17.43
CA ALA A 25 -19.09 -17.67 17.88
C ALA A 25 -18.57 -18.77 16.93
N LYS A 26 -17.74 -18.41 15.95
CA LYS A 26 -17.00 -19.39 15.16
C LYS A 26 -15.89 -19.98 16.02
N ALA A 27 -15.91 -21.30 16.08
CA ALA A 27 -15.01 -22.15 16.84
C ALA A 27 -13.54 -21.78 16.68
N MET A 28 -12.86 -21.59 17.81
CA MET A 28 -11.40 -21.69 17.90
C MET A 28 -11.00 -23.15 17.65
N ALA A 29 -10.58 -23.46 16.43
CA ALA A 29 -9.95 -24.71 16.07
C ALA A 29 -8.56 -24.41 15.47
N ASN A 30 -7.51 -24.85 16.17
CA ASN A 30 -6.09 -24.93 15.80
C ASN A 30 -5.48 -23.76 14.96
N LEU A 31 -5.03 -22.71 15.65
CA LEU A 31 -4.32 -21.56 15.04
C LEU A 31 -2.79 -21.75 14.86
N LYS A 32 -2.18 -22.86 15.31
CA LYS A 32 -0.71 -22.99 15.27
C LYS A 32 -0.16 -23.37 13.89
N GLU A 33 -0.69 -24.41 13.25
CA GLU A 33 -0.18 -24.91 11.96
C GLU A 33 -0.35 -23.92 10.77
N PRO A 34 -1.45 -23.17 10.63
CA PRO A 34 -1.60 -22.19 9.55
C PRO A 34 -0.64 -21.00 9.69
N LEU A 35 -0.35 -20.58 10.94
CA LEU A 35 0.52 -19.43 11.22
C LEU A 35 1.99 -19.76 10.94
N ASP A 36 2.44 -20.96 11.27
CA ASP A 36 3.81 -21.42 11.02
C ASP A 36 4.08 -21.56 9.51
N ALA A 37 3.12 -22.11 8.75
CA ALA A 37 3.23 -22.24 7.30
C ALA A 37 3.23 -20.87 6.59
N ALA A 38 2.36 -19.94 7.01
CA ALA A 38 2.33 -18.57 6.48
C ALA A 38 3.63 -17.81 6.79
N THR A 39 4.16 -17.98 8.00
CA THR A 39 5.45 -17.41 8.41
C THR A 39 6.62 -17.98 7.58
N GLY A 40 6.62 -19.30 7.35
CA GLY A 40 7.63 -19.95 6.51
C GLY A 40 7.60 -19.47 5.05
N GLN A 41 6.41 -19.28 4.48
CA GLN A 41 6.24 -18.74 3.13
C GLN A 41 6.75 -17.29 3.03
N GLN A 42 6.46 -16.46 4.02
CA GLN A 42 6.95 -15.08 4.07
C GLN A 42 8.49 -15.03 4.16
N ILE A 43 9.11 -15.86 5.00
CA ILE A 43 10.58 -15.92 5.10
C ILE A 43 11.21 -16.35 3.76
N ALA A 44 10.67 -17.38 3.13
CA ALA A 44 11.16 -17.87 1.84
C ALA A 44 11.05 -16.79 0.75
N LEU A 45 9.94 -16.05 0.71
CA LEU A 45 9.76 -14.93 -0.21
C LEU A 45 10.84 -13.85 -0.02
N LEU A 46 11.06 -13.39 1.22
CA LEU A 46 12.05 -12.36 1.51
C LEU A 46 13.46 -12.78 1.10
N GLN A 47 13.80 -14.06 1.29
CA GLN A 47 15.06 -14.61 0.80
C GLN A 47 15.18 -14.61 -0.73
N ARG A 48 14.10 -14.87 -1.46
CA ARG A 48 14.11 -14.81 -2.93
C ARG A 48 14.18 -13.38 -3.46
N LEU A 49 13.45 -12.44 -2.84
CA LEU A 49 13.55 -11.01 -3.15
C LEU A 49 14.98 -10.49 -3.07
N ARG A 50 15.77 -11.00 -2.11
CA ARG A 50 17.18 -10.65 -1.93
C ARG A 50 18.11 -11.25 -2.99
N ASN A 51 17.85 -12.49 -3.40
CA ASN A 51 18.83 -13.32 -4.11
C ASN A 51 18.49 -13.59 -5.60
N SER A 52 17.24 -13.34 -6.03
CA SER A 52 16.79 -13.65 -7.39
C SER A 52 17.18 -12.56 -8.41
N LYS A 53 17.54 -13.00 -9.61
CA LYS A 53 17.77 -12.10 -10.76
C LYS A 53 16.44 -11.55 -11.32
N ASP A 54 15.41 -12.38 -11.35
CA ASP A 54 14.04 -12.00 -11.75
C ASP A 54 13.17 -11.89 -10.50
N VAL A 55 12.74 -10.68 -10.19
CA VAL A 55 12.01 -10.34 -8.96
C VAL A 55 10.53 -10.13 -9.24
N GLY A 56 10.10 -10.10 -10.51
CA GLY A 56 8.72 -9.73 -10.85
C GLY A 56 7.68 -10.63 -10.16
N ALA A 57 7.91 -11.95 -10.18
CA ALA A 57 7.04 -12.92 -9.51
C ALA A 57 7.05 -12.77 -7.98
N ASP A 58 8.18 -12.42 -7.38
CA ASP A 58 8.31 -12.23 -5.93
C ASP A 58 7.66 -10.92 -5.48
N LEU A 59 7.80 -9.83 -6.24
CA LEU A 59 7.08 -8.57 -6.00
C LEU A 59 5.57 -8.77 -6.00
N LEU A 60 5.10 -9.57 -6.96
CA LEU A 60 3.70 -9.92 -7.09
C LEU A 60 3.22 -10.78 -5.91
N GLN A 61 4.03 -11.73 -5.46
CA GLN A 61 3.71 -12.51 -4.26
C GLN A 61 3.74 -11.64 -2.98
N ALA A 62 4.65 -10.68 -2.87
CA ALA A 62 4.66 -9.73 -1.75
C ALA A 62 3.39 -8.89 -1.73
N LEU A 63 2.92 -8.46 -2.91
CA LEU A 63 1.64 -7.79 -3.06
C LEU A 63 0.46 -8.69 -2.67
N ASP A 64 0.45 -9.97 -3.08
CA ASP A 64 -0.59 -10.94 -2.69
C ASP A 64 -0.67 -11.09 -1.16
N ILE A 65 0.47 -11.13 -0.46
CA ILE A 65 0.50 -11.16 1.01
C ILE A 65 -0.05 -9.85 1.59
N ALA A 66 0.33 -8.69 1.05
CA ALA A 66 -0.18 -7.39 1.52
C ALA A 66 -1.71 -7.27 1.37
N ILE A 67 -2.25 -7.73 0.23
CA ILE A 67 -3.69 -7.81 -0.01
C ILE A 67 -4.35 -8.74 1.02
N GLY A 68 -3.78 -9.93 1.25
CA GLY A 68 -4.28 -10.90 2.22
C GLY A 68 -4.28 -10.41 3.67
N ILE A 69 -3.21 -9.73 4.10
CA ILE A 69 -3.11 -9.12 5.45
C ILE A 69 -4.23 -8.12 5.66
N MET A 70 -4.50 -7.27 4.66
CA MET A 70 -5.52 -6.23 4.76
C MET A 70 -6.93 -6.72 4.44
N GLY A 71 -7.11 -7.96 3.98
CA GLY A 71 -8.39 -8.43 3.47
C GLY A 71 -8.92 -7.60 2.29
N ALA A 72 -8.02 -7.02 1.50
CA ALA A 72 -8.37 -6.14 0.39
C ALA A 72 -8.82 -6.92 -0.85
N ASP A 73 -9.54 -6.26 -1.75
CA ASP A 73 -10.02 -6.85 -3.00
C ASP A 73 -8.93 -6.86 -4.09
N MET A 74 -8.08 -5.83 -4.08
CA MET A 74 -7.17 -5.48 -5.16
C MET A 74 -5.91 -4.83 -4.59
N GLY A 75 -4.85 -4.77 -5.39
CA GLY A 75 -3.63 -4.11 -4.97
C GLY A 75 -2.69 -3.75 -6.11
N THR A 76 -1.80 -2.82 -5.82
CA THR A 76 -0.66 -2.45 -6.65
C THR A 76 0.59 -2.32 -5.80
N LEU A 77 1.73 -2.60 -6.39
CA LEU A 77 3.03 -2.22 -5.86
C LEU A 77 3.68 -1.27 -6.85
N GLN A 78 4.12 -0.11 -6.35
CA GLN A 78 4.86 0.86 -7.12
C GLN A 78 6.31 0.94 -6.67
N ARG A 79 7.23 1.00 -7.63
CA ARG A 79 8.64 1.34 -7.40
C ARG A 79 8.84 2.83 -7.56
N PHE A 80 9.59 3.44 -6.65
CA PHE A 80 10.00 4.83 -6.76
C PHE A 80 11.27 4.96 -7.60
N ASP A 81 11.25 5.86 -8.59
CA ASP A 81 12.42 6.30 -9.33
C ASP A 81 12.84 7.68 -8.83
N GLU A 82 13.95 7.73 -8.10
CA GLU A 82 14.49 8.99 -7.54
C GLU A 82 14.91 9.98 -8.62
N ARG A 83 15.34 9.52 -9.80
CA ARG A 83 15.83 10.38 -10.88
C ARG A 83 14.67 11.02 -11.65
N ALA A 84 13.62 10.24 -11.90
CA ALA A 84 12.42 10.71 -12.58
C ALA A 84 11.41 11.37 -11.62
N ASP A 85 11.61 11.20 -10.31
CA ASP A 85 10.72 11.63 -9.21
C ASP A 85 9.27 11.16 -9.40
N CYS A 86 9.11 9.87 -9.68
CA CYS A 86 7.80 9.25 -9.90
C CYS A 86 7.74 7.80 -9.39
N LEU A 87 6.53 7.34 -9.16
CA LEU A 87 6.17 5.96 -8.89
C LEU A 87 5.75 5.29 -10.20
N THR A 88 6.21 4.06 -10.41
CA THR A 88 5.81 3.21 -11.54
C THR A 88 5.28 1.88 -11.02
N ILE A 89 4.16 1.41 -11.58
CA ILE A 89 3.57 0.13 -11.16
C ILE A 89 4.48 -1.02 -11.63
N VAL A 90 4.93 -1.84 -10.68
CA VAL A 90 5.78 -3.01 -10.93
C VAL A 90 5.08 -4.34 -10.64
N ALA A 91 3.97 -4.32 -9.90
CA ALA A 91 3.07 -5.46 -9.73
C ALA A 91 1.63 -4.98 -9.49
N SER A 92 0.63 -5.77 -9.93
CA SER A 92 -0.78 -5.44 -9.72
C SER A 92 -1.68 -6.67 -9.68
N ARG A 93 -2.83 -6.53 -9.00
CA ARG A 93 -3.88 -7.54 -8.86
C ARG A 93 -5.26 -6.93 -8.95
N GLY A 94 -6.11 -7.53 -9.78
CA GLY A 94 -7.53 -7.18 -9.91
C GLY A 94 -7.82 -5.93 -10.75
N PHE A 95 -6.80 -5.28 -11.32
CA PHE A 95 -6.96 -4.07 -12.15
C PHE A 95 -7.14 -4.38 -13.63
N SER A 96 -7.91 -3.53 -14.32
CA SER A 96 -8.00 -3.53 -15.78
C SER A 96 -6.73 -2.93 -16.41
N ALA A 97 -6.44 -3.29 -17.67
CA ALA A 97 -5.31 -2.72 -18.40
C ALA A 97 -5.43 -1.19 -18.58
N GLU A 98 -6.66 -0.68 -18.71
CA GLU A 98 -6.94 0.75 -18.78
C GLU A 98 -6.52 1.47 -17.49
N ALA A 99 -6.95 0.96 -16.34
CA ALA A 99 -6.59 1.55 -15.05
C ALA A 99 -5.08 1.50 -14.80
N LEU A 100 -4.42 0.38 -15.16
CA LEU A 100 -2.96 0.27 -15.05
C LEU A 100 -2.22 1.22 -15.98
N THR A 101 -2.76 1.50 -17.17
CA THR A 101 -2.19 2.48 -18.09
C THR A 101 -2.36 3.90 -17.53
N PHE A 102 -3.55 4.21 -17.01
CA PHE A 102 -3.85 5.52 -16.42
C PHE A 102 -2.95 5.83 -15.21
N PHE A 103 -2.75 4.85 -14.32
CA PHE A 103 -1.88 4.97 -13.14
C PHE A 103 -0.45 4.49 -13.36
N GLY A 104 -0.02 4.28 -14.61
CA GLY A 104 1.27 3.68 -14.93
C GLY A 104 2.46 4.51 -14.40
N VAL A 105 2.30 5.83 -14.38
CA VAL A 105 3.26 6.78 -13.79
C VAL A 105 2.51 7.72 -12.84
N VAL A 106 2.89 7.72 -11.57
CA VAL A 106 2.30 8.57 -10.53
C VAL A 106 3.37 9.52 -10.01
N ARG A 107 3.14 10.83 -10.12
CA ARG A 107 4.04 11.88 -9.61
C ARG A 107 3.56 12.37 -8.24
N ARG A 108 4.37 13.17 -7.56
CA ARG A 108 4.05 13.71 -6.22
C ARG A 108 2.76 14.54 -6.20
N ASP A 109 2.47 15.24 -7.28
CA ASP A 109 1.29 16.10 -7.44
C ASP A 109 0.06 15.35 -7.95
N THR A 110 0.16 14.05 -8.24
CA THR A 110 -0.98 13.24 -8.67
C THR A 110 -1.90 12.97 -7.49
N ASN A 111 -3.21 13.14 -7.67
CA ASN A 111 -4.25 12.95 -6.65
C ASN A 111 -4.48 11.47 -6.31
N THR A 112 -3.49 10.84 -5.65
CA THR A 112 -3.52 9.42 -5.24
C THR A 112 -2.99 9.24 -3.83
N THR A 113 -3.41 8.17 -3.14
CA THR A 113 -2.88 7.84 -1.82
C THR A 113 -1.40 7.46 -1.87
N CYS A 114 -0.92 6.85 -2.96
CA CYS A 114 0.47 6.46 -3.08
C CYS A 114 1.40 7.66 -3.32
N ALA A 115 0.98 8.68 -4.08
CA ALA A 115 1.68 9.96 -4.15
C ALA A 115 1.73 10.65 -2.77
N ALA A 116 0.60 10.68 -2.06
CA ALA A 116 0.54 11.25 -0.72
C ALA A 116 1.44 10.50 0.28
N ALA A 117 1.47 9.15 0.23
CA ALA A 117 2.34 8.32 1.06
C ALA A 117 3.83 8.53 0.73
N LEU A 118 4.17 8.67 -0.56
CA LEU A 118 5.51 9.02 -1.01
C LEU A 118 5.97 10.38 -0.47
N MET A 119 5.09 11.40 -0.50
CA MET A 119 5.41 12.74 0.01
C MET A 119 5.57 12.76 1.53
N ARG A 120 4.64 12.11 2.24
CA ARG A 120 4.59 12.14 3.71
C ARG A 120 5.51 11.12 4.38
N ARG A 121 6.03 10.15 3.62
CA ARG A 121 6.77 8.99 4.15
C ARG A 121 6.02 8.25 5.26
N MET A 122 4.70 8.23 5.17
CA MET A 122 3.83 7.57 6.14
C MET A 122 2.65 6.92 5.44
N ARG A 123 1.99 5.97 6.12
CA ARG A 123 0.75 5.39 5.64
C ARG A 123 -0.29 6.48 5.37
N VAL A 124 -1.02 6.32 4.28
CA VAL A 124 -2.22 7.10 3.97
C VAL A 124 -3.38 6.13 3.78
N PHE A 125 -4.46 6.33 4.54
CA PHE A 125 -5.71 5.58 4.40
C PHE A 125 -6.81 6.57 3.98
N VAL A 126 -7.64 6.17 3.03
CA VAL A 126 -8.86 6.88 2.64
C VAL A 126 -10.01 5.89 2.78
N GLU A 127 -10.84 6.13 3.80
CA GLU A 127 -12.01 5.31 4.18
C GLU A 127 -13.11 5.30 3.12
N ASP A 128 -13.34 6.44 2.48
CA ASP A 128 -14.29 6.58 1.37
C ASP A 128 -13.76 7.60 0.37
N ILE A 129 -13.50 7.17 -0.86
CA ILE A 129 -12.99 8.05 -1.92
C ILE A 129 -14.01 9.11 -2.35
N SER A 130 -15.31 8.87 -2.14
CA SER A 130 -16.38 9.77 -2.57
C SER A 130 -16.53 11.02 -1.70
N THR A 131 -15.97 10.98 -0.49
CA THR A 131 -16.00 12.10 0.46
C THR A 131 -14.63 12.71 0.72
N SER A 132 -13.56 12.10 0.19
CA SER A 132 -12.19 12.53 0.41
C SER A 132 -11.79 13.69 -0.50
N TYR A 133 -11.30 14.78 0.11
CA TYR A 133 -10.69 15.91 -0.61
C TYR A 133 -9.51 15.53 -1.50
N LEU A 134 -8.90 14.35 -1.28
CA LEU A 134 -7.84 13.85 -2.16
C LEU A 134 -8.35 13.54 -3.56
N PHE A 135 -9.62 13.15 -3.69
CA PHE A 135 -10.19 12.57 -4.91
C PHE A 135 -11.36 13.37 -5.48
N VAL A 136 -12.22 13.96 -4.65
CA VAL A 136 -13.43 14.63 -5.13
C VAL A 136 -13.10 15.68 -6.21
N GLY A 137 -13.69 15.51 -7.39
CA GLY A 137 -13.52 16.41 -8.54
C GLY A 137 -12.26 16.18 -9.38
N THR A 138 -11.52 15.08 -9.15
CA THR A 138 -10.31 14.75 -9.91
C THR A 138 -10.56 13.62 -10.91
N ARG A 139 -9.67 13.47 -11.91
CA ARG A 139 -9.76 12.38 -12.90
C ARG A 139 -9.46 11.01 -12.28
N GLU A 140 -8.61 11.00 -11.25
CA GLU A 140 -8.27 9.81 -10.48
C GLU A 140 -9.49 9.25 -9.77
N PHE A 141 -10.38 10.11 -9.26
CA PHE A 141 -11.65 9.67 -8.68
C PHE A 141 -12.51 8.92 -9.70
N ASP A 142 -12.70 9.48 -10.90
CA ASP A 142 -13.50 8.85 -11.94
C ASP A 142 -12.92 7.48 -12.34
N MET A 143 -11.59 7.38 -12.45
CA MET A 143 -10.90 6.13 -12.77
C MET A 143 -10.98 5.09 -11.63
N LEU A 144 -10.82 5.51 -10.37
CA LEU A 144 -10.98 4.61 -9.22
C LEU A 144 -12.42 4.11 -9.12
N ARG A 145 -13.39 4.99 -9.30
CA ARG A 145 -14.82 4.66 -9.27
C ARG A 145 -15.21 3.70 -10.40
N SER A 146 -14.73 3.94 -11.64
CA SER A 146 -15.00 3.04 -12.77
C SER A 146 -14.35 1.66 -12.57
N SER A 147 -13.24 1.61 -11.81
CA SER A 147 -12.58 0.38 -11.38
C SER A 147 -13.25 -0.31 -10.19
N GLY A 148 -14.38 0.23 -9.68
CA GLY A 148 -15.14 -0.34 -8.56
C GLY A 148 -14.46 -0.17 -7.21
N ILE A 149 -13.57 0.82 -7.05
CA ILE A 149 -12.86 1.09 -5.81
C ILE A 149 -13.63 2.12 -4.99
N ALA A 150 -13.78 1.86 -3.69
CA ALA A 150 -14.46 2.74 -2.73
C ALA A 150 -13.54 3.21 -1.60
N ALA A 151 -12.51 2.45 -1.23
CA ALA A 151 -11.50 2.83 -0.24
C ALA A 151 -10.10 2.43 -0.68
N VAL A 152 -9.07 3.13 -0.18
CA VAL A 152 -7.68 2.91 -0.59
C VAL A 152 -6.72 3.12 0.58
N GLN A 153 -5.74 2.24 0.71
CA GLN A 153 -4.68 2.33 1.71
C GLN A 153 -3.31 2.21 1.04
N SER A 154 -2.42 3.19 1.24
CA SER A 154 -1.03 3.17 0.78
C SER A 154 -0.03 3.09 1.93
N THR A 155 0.87 2.10 1.93
CA THR A 155 1.95 1.92 2.91
C THR A 155 3.29 2.11 2.20
N PRO A 156 4.13 3.08 2.59
CA PRO A 156 5.44 3.27 1.99
C PRO A 156 6.39 2.12 2.38
N LEU A 157 7.23 1.71 1.44
CA LEU A 157 8.31 0.74 1.62
C LEU A 157 9.58 1.48 1.97
N ILE A 158 9.78 1.70 3.27
CA ILE A 158 10.96 2.35 3.81
C ILE A 158 11.79 1.30 4.53
N SER A 159 13.03 1.13 4.11
CA SER A 159 13.95 0.18 4.73
C SER A 159 14.42 0.68 6.10
N SER A 160 15.05 -0.21 6.84
CA SER A 160 15.63 0.05 8.16
C SER A 160 16.70 1.15 8.15
N ASN A 161 17.27 1.50 6.99
CA ASN A 161 18.21 2.61 6.84
C ASN A 161 17.56 3.93 6.39
N GLY A 162 16.23 3.94 6.18
CA GLY A 162 15.46 5.11 5.76
C GLY A 162 15.32 5.29 4.25
N HIS A 163 15.86 4.38 3.42
CA HIS A 163 15.67 4.43 1.97
C HIS A 163 14.23 4.08 1.59
N LEU A 164 13.61 4.92 0.75
CA LEU A 164 12.25 4.69 0.26
C LEU A 164 12.34 3.99 -1.10
N TRP A 165 11.98 2.71 -1.13
CA TRP A 165 12.02 1.92 -2.35
C TRP A 165 10.75 2.08 -3.19
N GLY A 166 9.60 2.24 -2.54
CA GLY A 166 8.31 2.21 -3.23
C GLY A 166 7.11 2.32 -2.29
N VAL A 167 5.94 1.89 -2.75
CA VAL A 167 4.68 1.95 -2.01
C VAL A 167 3.85 0.71 -2.31
N PHE A 168 3.32 0.05 -1.27
CA PHE A 168 2.18 -0.84 -1.43
C PHE A 168 0.89 -0.03 -1.42
N THR A 169 -0.04 -0.36 -2.30
CA THR A 169 -1.41 0.16 -2.24
C THR A 169 -2.41 -0.99 -2.29
N THR A 170 -3.29 -1.05 -1.31
CA THR A 170 -4.43 -1.98 -1.24
C THR A 170 -5.72 -1.21 -1.47
N HIS A 171 -6.66 -1.82 -2.19
CA HIS A 171 -7.91 -1.19 -2.59
C HIS A 171 -9.10 -2.09 -2.24
N PHE A 172 -10.19 -1.45 -1.85
CA PHE A 172 -11.41 -2.10 -1.37
C PHE A 172 -12.60 -1.65 -2.21
N ARG A 173 -13.54 -2.57 -2.46
CA ARG A 173 -14.78 -2.29 -3.21
C ARG A 173 -15.86 -1.60 -2.38
N GLU A 174 -15.73 -1.68 -1.07
CA GLU A 174 -16.62 -1.03 -0.11
C GLU A 174 -15.84 0.01 0.72
N PRO A 175 -16.48 1.10 1.17
CA PRO A 175 -15.91 1.98 2.16
C PRO A 175 -15.43 1.20 3.39
N GLN A 176 -14.36 1.67 4.02
CA GLN A 176 -13.71 1.00 5.14
C GLN A 176 -13.65 1.90 6.36
N ILE A 177 -13.41 1.32 7.53
CA ILE A 177 -13.15 2.06 8.78
C ILE A 177 -11.70 1.75 9.18
N GLU A 178 -10.80 2.74 9.11
CA GLU A 178 -9.35 2.54 9.33
C GLU A 178 -9.06 1.95 10.71
N SER A 179 -9.82 2.37 11.73
CA SER A 179 -9.62 1.92 13.12
C SER A 179 -9.93 0.44 13.35
N GLU A 180 -10.57 -0.24 12.41
CA GLU A 180 -10.85 -1.69 12.48
C GLU A 180 -9.65 -2.55 12.00
N PHE A 181 -8.63 -1.94 11.40
CA PHE A 181 -7.45 -2.64 10.92
C PHE A 181 -6.31 -2.65 11.95
N ASP A 182 -5.73 -3.83 12.21
CA ASP A 182 -4.39 -3.93 12.80
C ASP A 182 -3.33 -3.85 11.69
N HIS A 183 -2.70 -2.69 11.58
CA HIS A 183 -1.70 -2.46 10.55
C HIS A 183 -0.31 -3.03 10.86
N ALA A 184 -0.07 -3.52 12.08
CA ALA A 184 1.28 -3.87 12.52
C ALA A 184 1.91 -4.97 11.66
N GLN A 185 1.11 -5.90 11.14
CA GLN A 185 1.61 -6.95 10.26
C GLN A 185 2.02 -6.40 8.88
N LEU A 186 1.24 -5.48 8.31
CA LEU A 186 1.56 -4.85 7.03
C LEU A 186 2.79 -3.96 7.16
N ASP A 187 2.92 -3.20 8.25
CA ASP A 187 4.09 -2.36 8.51
C ASP A 187 5.38 -3.18 8.62
N ARG A 188 5.33 -4.32 9.32
CA ARG A 188 6.47 -5.25 9.37
C ARG A 188 6.81 -5.81 8.00
N LEU A 189 5.81 -6.22 7.21
CA LEU A 189 6.04 -6.70 5.85
C LEU A 189 6.68 -5.62 4.98
N ALA A 190 6.20 -4.38 5.06
CA ALA A 190 6.71 -3.25 4.29
C ALA A 190 8.21 -3.01 4.52
N VAL A 191 8.65 -2.98 5.79
CA VAL A 191 10.07 -2.83 6.14
C VAL A 191 10.89 -4.02 5.64
N GLN A 192 10.40 -5.25 5.84
CA GLN A 192 11.13 -6.46 5.43
C GLN A 192 11.32 -6.55 3.91
N VAL A 193 10.29 -6.19 3.14
CA VAL A 193 10.35 -6.13 1.68
C VAL A 193 11.32 -5.04 1.22
N ALA A 194 11.26 -3.85 1.83
CA ALA A 194 12.17 -2.75 1.53
C ALA A 194 13.64 -3.13 1.80
N ASP A 195 13.93 -3.70 2.99
CA ASP A 195 15.28 -4.19 3.35
C ASP A 195 15.79 -5.23 2.36
N SER A 196 14.91 -6.14 1.92
CA SER A 196 15.24 -7.20 0.98
C SER A 196 15.60 -6.67 -0.41
N LEU A 197 14.82 -5.69 -0.88
CA LEU A 197 15.00 -5.07 -2.19
C LEU A 197 16.21 -4.14 -2.22
N GLU A 198 16.42 -3.39 -1.15
CA GLU A 198 17.59 -2.53 -1.01
C GLU A 198 18.88 -3.35 -0.97
N GLN A 199 18.94 -4.45 -0.21
CA GLN A 199 20.11 -5.33 -0.21
C GLN A 199 20.41 -5.86 -1.61
N ARG A 200 19.38 -6.22 -2.38
CA ARG A 200 19.54 -6.65 -3.77
C ARG A 200 20.10 -5.54 -4.64
N GLU A 201 19.57 -4.32 -4.55
CA GLU A 201 20.01 -3.19 -5.36
C GLU A 201 21.43 -2.72 -4.96
N GLY A 202 21.79 -2.80 -3.68
CA GLY A 202 23.16 -2.53 -3.19
C GLY A 202 24.20 -3.58 -3.61
N LEU A 203 23.77 -4.80 -3.95
CA LEU A 203 24.61 -5.86 -4.54
C LEU A 203 24.81 -5.69 -6.06
N VAL A 204 24.05 -4.80 -6.70
CA VAL A 204 24.27 -4.38 -8.10
C VAL A 204 25.05 -3.07 -8.04
N PRO A 205 26.36 -3.06 -8.34
CA PRO A 205 27.10 -1.80 -8.43
C PRO A 205 26.35 -0.86 -9.38
N PRO A 206 26.15 0.43 -9.04
CA PRO A 206 25.73 1.39 -10.04
C PRO A 206 26.74 1.27 -11.17
N ALA A 207 26.25 0.87 -12.36
CA ALA A 207 27.08 0.52 -13.49
C ALA A 207 28.23 1.52 -13.59
N LEU A 208 29.46 0.99 -13.54
CA LEU A 208 30.70 1.73 -13.65
C LEU A 208 30.55 2.77 -14.76
N SER A 209 30.34 4.03 -14.37
CA SER A 209 30.49 5.19 -15.24
C SER A 209 31.98 5.40 -15.46
N ARG A 210 32.56 4.49 -16.24
CA ARG A 210 33.92 4.49 -16.80
C ARG A 210 33.68 4.01 -18.23
N GLN A 211 33.87 4.81 -19.27
CA GLN A 211 35.02 5.60 -19.73
C GLN A 211 34.48 6.48 -20.89
N ALA A 212 35.08 7.55 -21.43
CA ALA A 212 36.38 8.20 -21.40
C ALA A 212 36.15 9.66 -21.90
N GLY A 213 37.11 10.56 -21.65
CA GLY A 213 37.03 11.99 -22.00
C GLY A 213 37.03 12.33 -23.51
N PRO A 214 37.45 13.56 -23.85
CA PRO A 214 38.89 13.78 -23.79
C PRO A 214 39.31 14.98 -22.92
N ARG A 215 40.55 14.81 -22.43
CA ARG A 215 41.41 15.87 -21.92
C ARG A 215 41.58 16.94 -22.99
N GLY A 216 41.72 18.18 -22.53
CA GLY A 216 41.82 19.35 -23.38
C GLY A 216 42.95 19.32 -24.41
N LEU A 217 42.77 20.23 -25.36
CA LEU A 217 43.78 21.12 -25.91
C LEU A 217 43.15 22.51 -25.97
#